data_AF-W6YSF7-F1
#
_entry.id   AF-W6YSF7-F1
#
_cell.length_a   1.000
_cell.length_b   1.000
_cell.length_c   1.000
_cell.angle_alpha   90.00
_cell.angle_beta   90.00
_cell.angle_gamma   90.00
#
_symmetry.space_group_name_H-M   'P 1'
#
loop_
_entity.id
_entity.type
_entity.pdbx_description
1 polymer ?
#
loop_
_entity_poly.entity_id
_entity_poly.type
_entity_poly.pdbx_seq_one_letter_code
_entity_poly.pdbx_strand_id
1 'polypeptide(L)'
;MQNGVEAFCWGINSELTNVRRRLREVADQIFSVAVPSDDFLFDSEVRESLLFENKDFSNSQTYFWALHSLRLVSECIASIIRSWDLYNKESFLNLLNTGDDGISHTSPSSDGEAAATGAASVPCLDEIQKQMTQLAGMIKDNNAQQEDIRALRDGLFSASSVLETRTTVAQGKNIHLLTLISMVFLPASFATSIFGMQSILPTSTSLTTFAIVMIFICGPAYLVILVLSGGLKEAGEIWKKTAKFWDGCGKVNGKKWLDRANTMMRKKRNKSKDVEKGT
;
A
#
# COMPACT_ATOMS: atom_id res chain seq x y z
N MET A 1 53.60 -38.97 7.95
CA MET A 1 52.30 -38.58 7.35
C MET A 1 51.53 -37.55 8.20
N GLN A 2 51.99 -37.23 9.41
CA GLN A 2 51.40 -36.27 10.35
C GLN A 2 51.14 -34.88 9.76
N ASN A 3 52.06 -34.35 8.96
CA ASN A 3 51.92 -33.03 8.31
C ASN A 3 50.76 -32.94 7.30
N GLY A 4 50.33 -34.06 6.69
CA GLY A 4 49.28 -34.05 5.67
C GLY A 4 47.88 -33.89 6.27
N VAL A 5 47.67 -34.53 7.41
CA VAL A 5 46.41 -34.49 8.16
C VAL A 5 46.21 -33.12 8.81
N GLU A 6 47.27 -32.58 9.42
CA GLU A 6 47.24 -31.22 9.99
C GLU A 6 47.03 -30.15 8.91
N ALA A 7 47.67 -30.31 7.74
CA ALA A 7 47.44 -29.43 6.59
C ALA A 7 46.01 -29.50 6.05
N PHE A 8 45.39 -30.69 6.04
CA PHE A 8 43.99 -30.87 5.65
C PHE A 8 43.03 -30.21 6.65
N CYS A 9 43.25 -30.42 7.95
CA CYS A 9 42.52 -29.77 9.05
C CYS A 9 42.59 -28.24 8.94
N TRP A 10 43.80 -27.71 8.76
CA TRP A 10 44.01 -26.28 8.54
C TRP A 10 43.31 -25.78 7.27
N GLY A 11 43.39 -26.56 6.18
CA GLY A 11 42.71 -26.29 4.92
C GLY A 11 41.20 -26.14 5.09
N ILE A 12 40.53 -27.15 5.67
CA ILE A 12 39.09 -27.10 5.93
C ILE A 12 38.72 -25.90 6.80
N ASN A 13 39.46 -25.67 7.88
CA ASN A 13 39.16 -24.56 8.78
C ASN A 13 39.30 -23.19 8.09
N SER A 14 40.33 -23.04 7.25
CA SER A 14 40.56 -21.83 6.45
C SER A 14 39.44 -21.61 5.43
N GLU A 15 38.99 -22.67 4.76
CA GLU A 15 37.90 -22.61 3.78
C GLU A 15 36.56 -22.31 4.44
N LEU A 16 36.23 -22.97 5.56
CA LEU A 16 35.03 -22.69 6.34
C LEU A 16 35.01 -21.24 6.83
N THR A 17 36.15 -20.73 7.28
CA THR A 17 36.28 -19.32 7.68
C THR A 17 36.04 -18.38 6.51
N ASN A 18 36.56 -18.73 5.32
CA ASN A 18 36.38 -17.92 4.12
C ASN A 18 34.92 -17.93 3.64
N VAL A 19 34.27 -19.11 3.64
CA VAL A 19 32.84 -19.26 3.31
C VAL A 19 31.98 -18.47 4.30
N ARG A 20 32.24 -18.60 5.61
CA ARG A 20 31.55 -17.84 6.66
C ARG A 20 31.63 -16.34 6.41
N ARG A 21 32.84 -15.83 6.11
CA ARG A 21 33.07 -14.41 5.84
C ARG A 21 32.28 -13.95 4.62
N ARG A 22 32.36 -14.68 3.50
CA ARG A 22 31.64 -14.34 2.26
C ARG A 22 30.13 -14.36 2.45
N LEU A 23 29.59 -15.37 3.14
CA LEU A 23 28.15 -15.46 3.43
C LEU A 23 27.69 -14.29 4.32
N ARG A 24 28.52 -13.87 5.28
CA ARG A 24 28.26 -12.69 6.10
C ARG A 24 28.28 -11.41 5.25
N GLU A 25 29.30 -11.23 4.42
CA GLU A 25 29.41 -10.07 3.53
C GLU A 25 28.20 -9.95 2.59
N VAL A 26 27.73 -11.07 2.04
CA VAL A 26 26.54 -11.10 1.18
C VAL A 26 25.28 -10.78 1.99
N ALA A 27 25.10 -11.37 3.16
CA ALA A 27 23.95 -11.07 4.03
C ALA A 27 23.90 -9.59 4.44
N ASP A 28 25.06 -9.01 4.78
CA ASP A 28 25.19 -7.62 5.18
C ASP A 28 24.92 -6.65 4.01
N GLN A 29 25.41 -6.97 2.82
CA GLN A 29 25.08 -6.21 1.60
C GLN A 29 23.59 -6.26 1.29
N ILE A 30 22.96 -7.44 1.35
CA ILE A 30 21.51 -7.59 1.16
C ILE A 30 20.75 -6.74 2.17
N PHE A 31 21.16 -6.77 3.44
CA PHE A 31 20.54 -5.99 4.50
C PHE A 31 20.68 -4.48 4.25
N SER A 32 21.87 -4.01 3.88
CA SER A 32 22.13 -2.59 3.59
C SER A 32 21.34 -2.04 2.39
N VAL A 33 20.97 -2.91 1.43
CA VAL A 33 20.14 -2.53 0.28
C VAL A 33 18.66 -2.51 0.66
N ALA A 34 18.24 -3.41 1.55
CA ALA A 34 16.85 -3.53 1.97
C ALA A 34 16.46 -2.51 3.04
N VAL A 35 17.37 -2.19 3.95
CA VAL A 35 17.15 -1.26 5.05
C VAL A 35 17.89 0.04 4.76
N PRO A 36 17.18 1.17 4.59
CA PRO A 36 17.80 2.47 4.40
C PRO A 36 18.59 2.88 5.64
N SER A 37 19.68 3.64 5.44
CA SER A 37 20.43 4.28 6.52
C SER A 37 19.53 5.17 7.40
N ASP A 38 19.89 5.33 8.68
CA ASP A 38 19.14 6.15 9.64
C ASP A 38 18.92 7.61 9.19
N ASP A 39 19.74 8.11 8.26
CA ASP A 39 19.56 9.42 7.60
C ASP A 39 18.19 9.58 6.90
N PHE A 40 17.54 8.48 6.52
CA PHE A 40 16.20 8.52 5.91
C PHE A 40 15.16 9.13 6.87
N LEU A 41 15.37 9.07 8.18
CA LEU A 41 14.44 9.63 9.18
C LEU A 41 14.36 11.16 9.08
N PHE A 42 15.44 11.80 8.65
CA PHE A 42 15.58 13.26 8.65
C PHE A 42 15.29 13.90 7.28
N ASP A 43 15.33 13.12 6.20
CA ASP A 43 14.99 13.57 4.86
C ASP A 43 13.51 13.30 4.53
N SER A 44 12.76 14.35 4.23
CA SER A 44 11.33 14.24 3.96
C SER A 44 11.01 13.59 2.61
N GLU A 45 11.84 13.80 1.59
CA GLU A 45 11.60 13.25 0.25
C GLU A 45 11.90 11.75 0.25
N VAL A 46 13.02 11.37 0.86
CA VAL A 46 13.42 9.98 1.03
C VAL A 46 12.39 9.22 1.87
N ARG A 47 11.92 9.81 2.98
CA ARG A 47 10.87 9.23 3.82
C ARG A 47 9.55 9.02 3.10
N GLU A 48 9.06 9.99 2.34
CA GLU A 48 7.81 9.79 1.56
C GLU A 48 8.00 8.73 0.47
N SER A 49 9.16 8.69 -0.19
CA SER A 49 9.48 7.70 -1.22
C SER A 49 9.62 6.27 -0.69
N LEU A 50 10.00 6.11 0.58
CA LEU A 50 10.15 4.82 1.27
C LEU A 50 8.88 4.36 1.99
N LEU A 51 8.02 5.29 2.40
CA LEU A 51 6.78 5.00 3.12
C LEU A 51 5.61 4.69 2.17
N PHE A 52 5.69 5.14 0.93
CA PHE A 52 4.70 4.86 -0.10
C PHE A 52 5.33 4.14 -1.29
N GLU A 53 4.55 3.24 -1.89
CA GLU A 53 5.00 2.54 -3.07
C GLU A 53 5.02 3.48 -4.29
N ASN A 54 6.13 3.46 -5.04
CA ASN A 54 6.23 4.13 -6.33
C ASN A 54 5.43 3.37 -7.41
N LYS A 55 5.07 4.04 -8.51
CA LYS A 55 4.30 3.42 -9.61
C LYS A 55 4.91 2.14 -10.18
N ASP A 56 6.23 2.01 -10.10
CA ASP A 56 6.98 0.88 -10.64
C ASP A 56 7.17 -0.27 -9.63
N PHE A 57 6.56 -0.16 -8.44
CA PHE A 57 6.63 -1.17 -7.38
C PHE A 57 8.07 -1.50 -6.92
N SER A 58 9.01 -0.58 -7.11
CA SER A 58 10.43 -0.81 -6.89
C SER A 58 10.76 -1.19 -5.45
N ASN A 59 10.09 -0.59 -4.46
CA ASN A 59 10.39 -0.84 -3.05
C ASN A 59 9.91 -2.24 -2.65
N SER A 60 8.69 -2.60 -3.05
CA SER A 60 8.17 -3.96 -2.83
C SER A 60 9.04 -5.05 -3.47
N GLN A 61 9.57 -4.80 -4.68
CA GLN A 61 10.48 -5.73 -5.35
C GLN A 61 11.81 -5.88 -4.59
N THR A 62 12.38 -4.78 -4.12
CA THR A 62 13.61 -4.80 -3.30
C THR A 62 13.41 -5.60 -2.02
N TYR A 63 12.33 -5.35 -1.28
CA TYR A 63 12.02 -6.10 -0.06
C TYR A 63 11.81 -7.60 -0.34
N PHE A 64 11.09 -7.94 -1.42
CA PHE A 64 10.88 -9.34 -1.79
C PHE A 64 12.20 -10.03 -2.17
N TRP A 65 13.03 -9.38 -2.99
CA TRP A 65 14.33 -9.88 -3.38
C TRP A 65 15.26 -10.07 -2.18
N ALA A 66 15.28 -9.11 -1.25
CA ALA A 66 16.11 -9.19 -0.06
C ALA A 66 15.68 -10.33 0.87
N LEU A 67 14.38 -10.47 1.13
CA LEU A 67 13.83 -11.57 1.93
C LEU A 67 14.16 -12.93 1.32
N HIS A 68 14.02 -13.06 0.00
CA HIS A 68 14.34 -14.30 -0.70
C HIS A 68 15.84 -14.61 -0.65
N SER A 69 16.68 -13.63 -0.94
CA SER A 69 18.14 -13.78 -0.93
C SER A 69 18.67 -14.15 0.45
N LEU A 70 18.19 -13.49 1.51
CA LEU A 70 18.60 -13.80 2.88
C LEU A 70 18.14 -15.19 3.33
N ARG A 71 17.01 -15.67 2.79
CA ARG A 71 16.51 -17.05 3.03
C ARG A 71 17.42 -18.07 2.36
N LEU A 72 17.81 -17.83 1.11
CA LEU A 72 18.74 -18.69 0.38
C LEU A 72 20.09 -18.78 1.10
N VAL A 73 20.64 -17.65 1.58
CA VAL A 73 21.88 -17.64 2.37
C VAL A 73 21.73 -18.51 3.63
N SER A 74 20.62 -18.38 4.35
CA SER A 74 20.36 -19.17 5.56
C SER A 74 20.20 -20.66 5.26
N GLU A 75 19.56 -21.01 4.14
CA GLU A 75 19.43 -22.39 3.67
C GLU A 75 20.78 -22.98 3.24
N CYS A 76 21.64 -22.21 2.59
CA CYS A 76 23.02 -22.62 2.29
C CYS A 76 23.80 -22.92 3.58
N ILE A 77 23.71 -22.06 4.60
CA ILE A 77 24.37 -22.29 5.89
C ILE A 77 23.82 -23.55 6.56
N ALA A 78 22.50 -23.73 6.59
CA ALA A 78 21.86 -24.92 7.16
C ALA A 78 22.28 -26.21 6.44
N SER A 79 22.40 -26.15 5.10
CA SER A 79 22.87 -27.27 4.28
C SER A 79 24.32 -27.64 4.64
N ILE A 80 25.21 -26.64 4.76
CA ILE A 80 26.61 -26.85 5.16
C ILE A 80 26.71 -27.53 6.54
N ILE A 81 25.92 -27.06 7.53
CA ILE A 81 25.87 -27.66 8.87
C ILE A 81 25.36 -29.10 8.81
N ARG A 82 24.28 -29.35 8.05
CA ARG A 82 23.72 -30.69 7.88
C ARG A 82 24.72 -31.65 7.23
N SER A 83 25.44 -31.20 6.19
CA SER A 83 26.49 -31.99 5.55
C SER A 83 27.61 -32.35 6.52
N TRP A 84 27.97 -31.45 7.43
CA TRP A 84 28.95 -31.72 8.48
C TRP A 84 28.44 -32.71 9.53
N ASP A 85 27.16 -32.63 9.91
CA ASP A 85 26.58 -33.54 10.90
C ASP A 85 26.41 -34.98 10.36
N LEU A 86 26.09 -35.10 9.06
CA LEU A 86 26.02 -36.39 8.36
C LEU A 86 27.40 -37.01 8.09
N TYR A 87 28.48 -36.22 8.18
CA TYR A 87 29.84 -36.72 7.96
C TYR A 87 30.25 -37.65 9.10
N ASN A 88 30.73 -38.85 8.75
CA ASN A 88 31.12 -39.85 9.73
C ASN A 88 32.41 -39.44 10.47
N LYS A 89 32.25 -38.78 11.61
CA LYS A 89 33.32 -38.31 12.50
C LYS A 89 34.18 -39.47 13.02
N GLU A 90 33.61 -40.66 13.21
CA GLU A 90 34.35 -41.83 13.70
C GLU A 90 35.31 -42.39 12.64
N SER A 91 34.89 -42.41 11.37
CA SER A 91 35.77 -42.79 10.26
C SER A 91 36.96 -41.82 10.13
N PHE A 92 36.69 -40.53 10.30
CA PHE A 92 37.73 -39.50 10.31
C PHE A 92 38.68 -39.66 11.50
N LEU A 93 38.16 -39.82 12.72
CA LEU A 93 38.97 -40.07 13.93
C LEU A 93 39.85 -41.33 13.80
N ASN A 94 39.34 -42.41 13.20
CA ASN A 94 40.12 -43.60 12.93
C ASN A 94 41.25 -43.34 11.93
N LEU A 95 41.00 -42.54 10.89
CA LEU A 95 42.03 -42.14 9.92
C LEU A 95 43.10 -41.24 10.55
N LEU A 96 42.72 -40.38 11.50
CA LEU A 96 43.65 -39.57 12.28
C LEU A 96 44.55 -40.43 13.19
N ASN A 97 43.98 -41.48 13.81
CA ASN A 97 44.70 -42.35 14.73
C ASN A 97 45.57 -43.41 14.01
N THR A 98 45.20 -43.84 12.80
CA THR A 98 45.94 -44.87 12.04
C THR A 98 47.22 -44.32 11.38
N GLY A 99 47.42 -43.00 11.36
CA GLY A 99 48.59 -42.35 10.74
C GLY A 99 49.92 -42.49 11.51
N ASP A 100 49.91 -43.12 12.68
CA ASP A 100 51.09 -43.27 13.58
C ASP A 100 51.76 -44.66 13.51
N ASP A 101 51.14 -45.66 12.89
CA ASP A 101 51.76 -46.98 12.69
C ASP A 101 52.62 -46.98 11.42
N GLY A 102 53.70 -46.20 11.46
CA GLY A 102 54.85 -46.43 10.60
C GLY A 102 55.43 -47.81 10.93
N ILE A 103 55.37 -48.75 9.98
CA ILE A 103 56.07 -50.03 10.01
C ILE A 103 57.56 -49.77 10.29
N SER A 104 57.95 -49.79 11.55
CA SER A 104 59.33 -49.77 12.01
C SER A 104 59.58 -51.09 12.72
N HIS A 105 60.16 -52.03 11.99
CA HIS A 105 60.82 -53.18 12.59
C HIS A 105 61.96 -52.67 13.47
N THR A 106 61.77 -52.56 14.79
CA THR A 106 62.84 -52.70 15.78
C THR A 106 62.26 -52.86 17.18
N SER A 107 62.85 -53.82 17.91
CA SER A 107 62.57 -54.31 19.26
C SER A 107 62.28 -53.27 20.36
N PRO A 108 61.68 -53.70 21.50
CA PRO A 108 61.28 -52.82 22.58
C PRO A 108 62.51 -52.41 23.40
N SER A 109 62.77 -51.12 23.47
CA SER A 109 63.57 -50.54 24.56
C SER A 109 62.91 -49.26 25.04
N SER A 110 62.55 -49.32 26.33
CA SER A 110 62.37 -48.22 27.28
C SER A 110 63.07 -46.94 26.84
N ASP A 111 62.33 -45.83 26.78
CA ASP A 111 62.48 -44.69 27.69
C ASP A 111 61.46 -43.61 27.29
N GLY A 112 60.72 -43.12 28.29
CA GLY A 112 59.49 -42.35 28.09
C GLY A 112 59.73 -40.91 27.68
N GLU A 113 59.29 -40.55 26.46
CA GLU A 113 58.86 -39.19 26.10
C GLU A 113 58.07 -39.18 24.78
N ALA A 114 56.98 -39.96 24.70
CA ALA A 114 56.07 -39.96 23.55
C ALA A 114 54.62 -39.85 24.03
N ALA A 115 54.24 -38.66 24.49
CA ALA A 115 52.87 -38.36 24.92
C ALA A 115 52.32 -37.08 24.27
N ALA A 116 52.81 -36.70 23.07
CA ALA A 116 52.41 -35.45 22.41
C ALA A 116 51.62 -35.62 21.09
N THR A 117 51.58 -36.81 20.48
CA THR A 117 51.07 -36.97 19.10
C THR A 117 49.61 -37.39 18.99
N GLY A 118 48.98 -37.88 20.07
CA GLY A 118 47.53 -38.17 20.10
C GLY A 118 46.63 -36.96 20.40
N ALA A 119 47.21 -35.83 20.80
CA ALA A 119 46.48 -34.66 21.27
C ALA A 119 46.15 -33.65 20.16
N ALA A 120 46.72 -33.76 18.94
CA ALA A 120 46.50 -32.80 17.85
C ALA A 120 45.28 -33.13 16.97
N SER A 121 44.79 -34.38 16.97
CA SER A 121 43.64 -34.82 16.17
C SER A 121 42.29 -34.37 16.73
N VAL A 122 42.15 -34.35 18.05
CA VAL A 122 40.98 -33.88 18.80
C VAL A 122 40.72 -32.36 18.69
N PRO A 123 41.71 -31.45 18.83
CA PRO A 123 41.49 -30.00 18.75
C PRO A 123 41.12 -29.52 17.34
N CYS A 124 41.50 -30.25 16.28
CA CYS A 124 41.06 -29.93 14.92
C CYS A 124 39.52 -30.05 14.79
N LEU A 125 38.93 -31.13 15.32
CA LEU A 125 37.49 -31.32 15.27
C LEU A 125 36.73 -30.33 16.13
N ASP A 126 37.27 -29.96 17.28
CA ASP A 126 36.67 -28.97 18.17
C ASP A 126 36.62 -27.58 17.50
N GLU A 127 37.68 -27.16 16.81
CA GLU A 127 37.70 -25.88 16.09
C GLU A 127 36.71 -25.88 14.92
N ILE A 128 36.57 -26.98 14.16
CA ILE A 128 35.56 -27.07 13.09
C ILE A 128 34.14 -27.03 13.69
N GLN A 129 33.89 -27.73 14.79
CA GLN A 129 32.61 -27.74 15.49
C GLN A 129 32.25 -26.32 15.99
N LYS A 130 33.24 -25.58 16.48
CA LYS A 130 33.10 -24.18 16.87
C LYS A 130 32.77 -23.27 15.67
N GLN A 131 33.42 -23.46 14.52
CA GLN A 131 33.06 -22.74 13.29
C GLN A 131 31.62 -23.03 12.87
N MET A 132 31.16 -24.29 12.95
CA MET A 132 29.76 -24.62 12.65
C MET A 132 28.76 -24.00 13.64
N THR A 133 29.13 -23.93 14.91
CA THR A 133 28.32 -23.24 15.93
C THR A 133 28.21 -21.74 15.61
N GLN A 134 29.28 -21.11 15.11
CA GLN A 134 29.23 -19.72 14.65
C GLN A 134 28.36 -19.54 13.40
N LEU A 135 28.41 -20.48 12.45
CA LEU A 135 27.51 -20.51 11.28
C LEU A 135 26.05 -20.62 11.73
N ALA A 136 25.75 -21.47 12.70
CA ALA A 136 24.40 -21.59 13.27
C ALA A 136 23.94 -20.28 13.92
N GLY A 137 24.84 -19.56 14.58
CA GLY A 137 24.58 -18.20 15.09
C GLY A 137 24.15 -17.23 14.00
N MET A 138 24.82 -17.25 12.84
CA MET A 138 24.48 -16.38 11.71
C MET A 138 23.07 -16.64 11.15
N ILE A 139 22.55 -17.86 11.23
CA ILE A 139 21.16 -18.14 10.81
C ILE A 139 20.18 -17.37 11.70
N LYS A 140 20.46 -17.27 13.01
CA LYS A 140 19.62 -16.52 13.95
C LYS A 140 19.64 -15.03 13.62
N ASP A 141 20.82 -14.48 13.34
CA ASP A 141 20.99 -13.07 12.97
C ASP A 141 20.26 -12.75 11.66
N ASN A 142 20.41 -13.62 10.65
CA ASN A 142 19.71 -13.49 9.38
C ASN A 142 18.18 -13.57 9.55
N ASN A 143 17.68 -14.44 10.43
CA ASN A 143 16.24 -14.54 10.70
C ASN A 143 15.69 -13.27 11.38
N ALA A 144 16.45 -12.66 12.29
CA ALA A 144 16.08 -11.37 12.89
C ALA A 144 16.02 -10.27 11.83
N GLN A 145 17.04 -10.17 10.99
CA GLN A 145 17.07 -9.24 9.85
C GLN A 145 15.90 -9.47 8.87
N GLN A 146 15.52 -10.73 8.62
CA GLN A 146 14.33 -11.02 7.81
C GLN A 146 13.04 -10.52 8.46
N GLU A 147 12.92 -10.63 9.78
CA GLU A 147 11.75 -10.15 10.51
C GLU A 147 11.63 -8.63 10.42
N ASP A 148 12.74 -7.92 10.55
CA ASP A 148 12.80 -6.47 10.35
C ASP A 148 12.35 -6.10 8.94
N ILE A 149 12.94 -6.71 7.91
CA ILE A 149 12.57 -6.45 6.51
C ILE A 149 11.08 -6.77 6.24
N ARG A 150 10.53 -7.82 6.87
CA ARG A 150 9.09 -8.12 6.76
C ARG A 150 8.24 -7.04 7.41
N ALA A 151 8.62 -6.55 8.59
CA ALA A 151 7.90 -5.48 9.26
C ALA A 151 7.89 -4.20 8.43
N LEU A 152 9.02 -3.83 7.81
CA LEU A 152 9.10 -2.68 6.89
C LEU A 152 8.16 -2.86 5.69
N ARG A 153 8.21 -4.03 5.02
CA ARG A 153 7.33 -4.34 3.88
C ARG A 153 5.85 -4.26 4.27
N ASP A 154 5.47 -4.83 5.40
CA ASP A 154 4.08 -4.87 5.84
C ASP A 154 3.59 -3.46 6.22
N GLY A 155 4.47 -2.63 6.83
CA GLY A 155 4.22 -1.21 7.06
C GLY A 155 4.01 -0.43 5.75
N LEU A 156 4.85 -0.64 4.75
CA LEU A 156 4.73 -0.04 3.42
C LEU A 156 3.41 -0.40 2.74
N PHE A 157 3.02 -1.67 2.75
CA PHE A 157 1.77 -2.12 2.13
C PHE A 157 0.55 -1.59 2.86
N SER A 158 0.60 -1.53 4.20
CA SER A 158 -0.46 -0.92 4.99
C SER A 158 -0.62 0.57 4.68
N ALA A 159 0.48 1.33 4.65
CA ALA A 159 0.48 2.76 4.33
C ALA A 159 0.00 3.03 2.89
N SER A 160 0.49 2.26 1.92
CA SER A 160 0.11 2.38 0.50
C SER A 160 -1.38 2.05 0.29
N SER A 161 -1.91 1.02 0.94
CA SER A 161 -3.34 0.68 0.89
C SER A 161 -4.22 1.80 1.46
N VAL A 162 -3.80 2.44 2.56
CA VAL A 162 -4.50 3.59 3.12
C VAL A 162 -4.46 4.78 2.16
N LEU A 163 -3.33 5.04 1.50
CA LEU A 163 -3.21 6.11 0.52
C LEU A 163 -4.12 5.87 -0.69
N GLU A 164 -4.11 4.66 -1.24
CA GLU A 164 -4.97 4.25 -2.35
C GLU A 164 -6.46 4.36 -1.99
N THR A 165 -6.81 4.01 -0.75
CA THR A 165 -8.18 4.17 -0.24
C THR A 165 -8.57 5.65 -0.21
N ARG A 166 -7.69 6.53 0.28
CA ARG A 166 -7.96 7.98 0.31
C ARG A 166 -8.15 8.55 -1.09
N THR A 167 -7.32 8.15 -2.06
CA THR A 167 -7.45 8.61 -3.45
C THR A 167 -8.73 8.09 -4.10
N THR A 168 -9.09 6.84 -3.84
CA THR A 168 -10.33 6.21 -4.33
C THR A 168 -11.57 6.89 -3.75
N VAL A 169 -11.56 7.22 -2.45
CA VAL A 169 -12.65 7.97 -1.80
C VAL A 169 -12.79 9.37 -2.41
N ALA A 170 -11.68 10.06 -2.68
CA ALA A 170 -11.72 11.37 -3.32
C ALA A 170 -12.31 11.31 -4.74
N GLN A 171 -11.93 10.30 -5.54
CA GLN A 171 -12.53 10.05 -6.84
C GLN A 171 -14.03 9.70 -6.73
N GLY A 172 -14.40 8.86 -5.77
CA GLY A 172 -15.79 8.50 -5.49
C GLY A 172 -16.64 9.73 -5.19
N LYS A 173 -16.09 10.71 -4.45
CA LYS A 173 -16.77 11.98 -4.19
C LYS A 173 -17.00 12.80 -5.46
N ASN A 174 -16.02 12.86 -6.37
CA ASN A 174 -16.17 13.57 -7.64
C ASN A 174 -17.22 12.92 -8.55
N ILE A 175 -17.24 11.59 -8.61
CA ILE A 175 -18.24 10.82 -9.37
C ILE A 175 -19.64 11.01 -8.76
N HIS A 176 -19.74 10.97 -7.43
CA HIS A 176 -21.00 11.20 -6.73
C HIS A 176 -21.58 12.60 -7.01
N LEU A 177 -20.74 13.64 -6.99
CA LEU A 177 -21.16 15.00 -7.32
C LEU A 177 -21.66 15.12 -8.77
N LEU A 178 -20.94 14.53 -9.73
CA LEU A 178 -21.34 14.54 -11.14
C LEU A 178 -22.68 13.82 -11.36
N THR A 179 -22.86 12.70 -10.66
CA THR A 179 -24.11 11.92 -10.72
C THR A 179 -25.27 12.71 -10.14
N LEU A 180 -25.07 13.38 -9.00
CA LEU A 180 -26.09 14.24 -8.39
C LEU A 180 -26.54 15.36 -9.35
N ILE A 181 -25.59 16.02 -10.03
CA ILE A 181 -25.90 17.06 -11.03
C ILE A 181 -26.71 16.47 -12.19
N SER A 182 -26.27 15.32 -12.74
CA SER A 182 -26.97 14.63 -13.83
C SER A 182 -28.39 14.21 -13.45
N MET A 183 -28.57 13.70 -12.23
CA MET A 183 -29.86 13.25 -11.72
C MET A 183 -30.85 14.42 -11.55
N VAL A 184 -30.36 15.60 -11.16
CA VAL A 184 -31.17 16.83 -11.10
C VAL A 184 -31.47 17.38 -12.49
N PHE A 185 -30.52 17.30 -13.43
CA PHE A 185 -30.70 17.86 -14.77
C PHE A 185 -31.70 17.05 -15.61
N LEU A 186 -31.74 15.73 -15.44
CA LEU A 186 -32.54 14.84 -16.28
C LEU A 186 -34.06 15.14 -16.25
N PRO A 187 -34.72 15.33 -15.08
CA PRO A 187 -36.12 15.78 -15.03
C PRO A 187 -36.33 17.19 -15.60
N ALA A 188 -35.39 18.11 -15.35
CA ALA A 188 -35.46 19.48 -15.83
C ALA A 188 -35.36 19.57 -17.36
N SER A 189 -34.44 18.80 -17.97
CA SER A 189 -34.29 18.69 -19.42
C SER A 189 -35.51 18.06 -20.07
N PHE A 190 -36.08 17.01 -19.45
CA PHE A 190 -37.30 16.38 -19.94
C PHE A 190 -38.46 17.38 -19.98
N ALA A 191 -38.68 18.13 -18.89
CA ALA A 191 -39.73 19.13 -18.86
C ALA A 191 -39.48 20.25 -19.87
N THR A 192 -38.24 20.76 -19.96
CA THR A 192 -37.88 21.79 -20.95
C THR A 192 -38.08 21.30 -22.38
N SER A 193 -37.80 20.03 -22.67
CA SER A 193 -38.01 19.41 -23.99
C SER A 193 -39.48 19.33 -24.36
N ILE A 194 -40.36 18.88 -23.45
CA ILE A 194 -41.81 18.82 -23.66
C ILE A 194 -42.37 20.20 -24.01
N PHE A 195 -41.94 21.24 -23.30
CA PHE A 195 -42.40 22.61 -23.55
C PHE A 195 -41.70 23.30 -24.72
N GLY A 196 -40.52 22.82 -25.12
CA GLY A 196 -39.81 23.26 -26.32
C GLY A 196 -40.44 22.71 -27.61
N MET A 197 -41.12 21.56 -27.54
CA MET A 197 -41.90 21.04 -28.66
C MET A 197 -43.18 21.86 -28.83
N GLN A 198 -43.13 22.79 -29.79
CA GLN A 198 -44.24 23.69 -30.15
C GLN A 198 -45.51 22.93 -30.60
N SER A 199 -45.42 21.61 -30.88
CA SER A 199 -46.54 20.77 -31.33
C SER A 199 -47.59 20.45 -30.27
N ILE A 200 -47.33 20.66 -28.96
CA ILE A 200 -48.24 20.25 -27.88
C ILE A 200 -48.93 21.40 -27.15
N LEU A 201 -48.59 22.67 -27.45
CA LEU A 201 -49.20 23.82 -26.78
C LEU A 201 -50.34 24.44 -27.61
N PRO A 202 -51.59 24.46 -27.12
CA PRO A 202 -52.64 25.28 -27.72
C PRO A 202 -52.38 26.77 -27.49
N THR A 203 -52.76 27.60 -28.46
CA THR A 203 -52.49 29.05 -28.62
C THR A 203 -52.97 29.96 -27.47
N SER A 204 -53.54 29.42 -26.39
CA SER A 204 -54.04 30.15 -25.22
C SER A 204 -53.32 29.81 -23.89
N THR A 205 -52.17 29.13 -23.94
CA THR A 205 -51.50 28.64 -22.73
C THR A 205 -50.77 29.76 -21.99
N SER A 206 -51.20 30.03 -20.75
CA SER A 206 -50.60 30.99 -19.84
C SER A 206 -49.36 30.43 -19.14
N LEU A 207 -48.38 31.30 -18.83
CA LEU A 207 -47.17 31.00 -18.06
C LEU A 207 -47.43 30.23 -16.75
N THR A 208 -48.65 30.35 -16.21
CA THR A 208 -49.12 29.65 -15.02
C THR A 208 -49.33 28.15 -15.23
N THR A 209 -49.80 27.70 -16.40
CA THR A 209 -49.98 26.26 -16.68
C THR A 209 -48.65 25.55 -16.82
N PHE A 210 -47.66 26.22 -17.44
CA PHE A 210 -46.28 25.76 -17.51
C PHE A 210 -45.66 25.57 -16.12
N ALA A 211 -45.83 26.55 -15.22
CA ALA A 211 -45.29 26.48 -13.87
C ALA A 211 -45.90 25.33 -13.04
N ILE A 212 -47.21 25.07 -13.19
CA ILE A 212 -47.91 23.99 -12.48
C ILE A 212 -47.39 22.62 -12.92
N VAL A 213 -47.28 22.37 -14.22
CA VAL A 213 -46.81 21.07 -14.75
C VAL A 213 -45.33 20.83 -14.43
N MET A 214 -44.50 21.88 -14.46
CA MET A 214 -43.11 21.81 -14.01
C MET A 214 -42.98 21.34 -12.55
N ILE A 215 -43.81 21.88 -11.65
CA ILE A 215 -43.81 21.50 -10.23
C ILE A 215 -44.27 20.05 -10.05
N PHE A 216 -45.30 19.62 -10.79
CA PHE A 216 -45.83 18.26 -10.70
C PHE A 216 -44.90 17.18 -11.26
N ILE A 217 -44.07 17.50 -12.25
CA ILE A 217 -43.11 16.55 -12.84
C ILE A 217 -41.77 16.57 -12.12
N CYS A 218 -41.20 17.76 -11.88
CA CYS A 218 -39.91 17.88 -11.20
C CYS A 218 -40.01 17.60 -9.70
N GLY A 219 -41.11 17.93 -9.04
CA GLY A 219 -41.28 17.76 -7.59
C GLY A 219 -41.12 16.30 -7.13
N PRO A 220 -41.88 15.34 -7.68
CA PRO A 220 -41.73 13.91 -7.36
C PRO A 220 -40.37 13.36 -7.75
N ALA A 221 -39.82 13.76 -8.90
CA ALA A 221 -38.50 13.33 -9.33
C ALA A 221 -37.42 13.77 -8.33
N TYR A 222 -37.41 15.05 -7.93
CA TYR A 222 -36.47 15.55 -6.93
C TYR A 222 -36.69 14.97 -5.53
N LEU A 223 -37.93 14.64 -5.16
CA LEU A 223 -38.23 13.92 -3.93
C LEU A 223 -37.56 12.54 -3.94
N VAL A 224 -37.72 11.78 -5.02
CA VAL A 224 -37.09 10.46 -5.17
C VAL A 224 -35.57 10.57 -5.17
N ILE A 225 -35.02 11.58 -5.84
CA ILE A 225 -33.57 11.88 -5.86
C ILE A 225 -33.04 12.16 -4.45
N LEU A 226 -33.76 12.96 -3.66
CA LEU A 226 -33.41 13.25 -2.26
C LEU A 226 -33.46 12.02 -1.36
N VAL A 227 -34.48 11.17 -1.56
CA VAL A 227 -34.62 9.91 -0.81
C VAL A 227 -33.49 8.94 -1.15
N LEU A 228 -33.05 8.89 -2.41
CA LEU A 228 -31.94 8.04 -2.86
C LEU A 228 -30.56 8.58 -2.44
N SER A 229 -30.34 9.90 -2.43
CA SER A 229 -29.02 10.51 -2.20
C SER A 229 -28.70 10.75 -0.73
N GLY A 230 -29.70 11.02 0.11
CA GLY A 230 -29.53 11.35 1.51
C GLY A 230 -30.57 10.62 2.34
N GLY A 231 -30.26 9.37 2.72
CA GLY A 231 -31.18 8.49 3.44
C GLY A 231 -32.00 9.22 4.50
N LEU A 232 -33.32 9.32 4.26
CA LEU A 232 -34.46 9.84 5.05
C LEU A 232 -34.28 11.07 5.98
N LYS A 233 -33.17 11.24 6.71
CA LYS A 233 -32.92 12.29 7.70
C LYS A 233 -32.52 13.64 7.09
N GLU A 234 -31.64 13.67 6.09
CA GLU A 234 -31.31 14.93 5.40
C GLU A 234 -32.45 15.42 4.49
N ALA A 235 -33.19 14.48 3.89
CA ALA A 235 -34.36 14.79 3.09
C ALA A 235 -35.41 15.58 3.88
N GLY A 236 -35.65 15.23 5.15
CA GLY A 236 -36.61 15.93 6.02
C GLY A 236 -36.22 17.38 6.33
N GLU A 237 -34.93 17.67 6.52
CA GLU A 237 -34.39 19.02 6.77
C GLU A 237 -34.53 19.93 5.54
N ILE A 238 -34.16 19.40 4.37
CA ILE A 238 -34.24 20.13 3.09
C ILE A 238 -35.69 20.38 2.71
N TRP A 239 -36.58 19.39 2.89
CA TRP A 239 -38.02 19.58 2.64
C TRP A 239 -38.66 20.61 3.57
N LYS A 240 -38.23 20.68 4.83
CA LYS A 240 -38.70 21.73 5.76
C LYS A 240 -38.28 23.12 5.29
N LYS A 241 -37.09 23.27 4.72
CA LYS A 241 -36.60 24.55 4.18
C LYS A 241 -37.32 24.94 2.89
N THR A 242 -37.53 24.01 1.97
CA THR A 242 -38.25 24.27 0.71
C THR A 242 -39.73 24.51 0.94
N ALA A 243 -40.39 23.80 1.87
CA ALA A 243 -41.77 24.06 2.25
C ALA A 243 -41.94 25.47 2.85
N LYS A 244 -41.00 25.91 3.72
CA LYS A 244 -41.00 27.29 4.24
C LYS A 244 -40.78 28.34 3.15
N PHE A 245 -39.91 28.07 2.19
CA PHE A 245 -39.69 28.96 1.05
C PHE A 245 -40.95 29.06 0.16
N TRP A 246 -41.63 27.95 -0.07
CA TRP A 246 -42.85 27.92 -0.88
C TRP A 246 -44.05 28.56 -0.18
N ASP A 247 -44.19 28.39 1.14
CA ASP A 247 -45.19 29.10 1.96
C ASP A 247 -44.92 30.63 2.01
N GLY A 248 -43.64 31.02 1.97
CA GLY A 248 -43.22 32.41 1.79
C GLY A 248 -43.54 32.97 0.40
N CYS A 249 -43.34 32.19 -0.66
CA CYS A 249 -43.68 32.56 -2.04
C CYS A 249 -45.19 32.58 -2.31
N GLY A 250 -45.97 31.72 -1.66
CA GLY A 250 -47.44 31.73 -1.71
C GLY A 250 -48.05 33.03 -1.14
N LYS A 251 -47.31 33.77 -0.32
CA LYS A 251 -47.68 35.08 0.22
C LYS A 251 -47.26 36.27 -0.66
N VAL A 252 -46.67 36.06 -1.84
CA VAL A 252 -46.48 37.14 -2.82
C VAL A 252 -47.85 37.47 -3.41
N ASN A 253 -48.50 38.41 -2.73
CA ASN A 253 -49.85 38.88 -2.94
C ASN A 253 -50.08 39.28 -4.41
N GLY A 254 -50.71 38.39 -5.19
CA GLY A 254 -51.04 38.61 -6.61
C GLY A 254 -51.81 39.92 -6.87
N LYS A 255 -52.49 40.47 -5.85
CA LYS A 255 -53.10 41.80 -5.89
C LYS A 255 -52.09 42.93 -6.10
N LYS A 256 -50.90 42.89 -5.49
CA LYS A 256 -49.86 43.93 -5.67
C LYS A 256 -49.29 43.96 -7.08
N TRP A 257 -49.23 42.81 -7.74
CA TRP A 257 -48.76 42.71 -9.12
C TRP A 257 -49.82 43.17 -10.11
N LEU A 258 -51.09 42.80 -9.88
CA LEU A 258 -52.23 43.26 -10.66
C LEU A 258 -52.42 44.79 -10.59
N ASP A 259 -52.19 45.38 -9.42
CA ASP A 259 -52.34 46.83 -9.20
C ASP A 259 -51.21 47.64 -9.86
N ARG A 260 -49.98 47.09 -9.88
CA ARG A 260 -48.85 47.64 -10.64
C ARG A 260 -49.06 47.54 -12.16
N ALA A 261 -49.66 46.45 -12.64
CA ALA A 261 -49.95 46.29 -14.07
C ALA A 261 -51.02 47.30 -14.54
N ASN A 262 -52.08 47.50 -13.74
CA ASN A 262 -53.14 48.45 -14.06
C ASN A 262 -52.67 49.91 -14.05
N THR A 263 -51.78 50.29 -13.14
CA THR A 263 -51.18 51.64 -13.12
C THR A 263 -50.29 51.91 -14.34
N MET A 264 -49.54 50.92 -14.81
CA MET A 264 -48.72 51.02 -16.02
C MET A 264 -49.59 51.16 -17.29
N MET A 265 -50.69 50.41 -17.38
CA MET A 265 -51.65 50.50 -18.50
C MET A 265 -52.39 51.84 -18.52
N ARG A 266 -52.73 52.41 -17.37
CA ARG A 266 -53.29 53.77 -17.26
C ARG A 266 -52.31 54.85 -17.73
N LYS A 267 -51.03 54.72 -17.37
CA LYS A 267 -49.98 55.67 -17.76
C LYS A 267 -49.71 55.65 -19.27
N LYS A 268 -49.74 54.47 -19.90
CA LYS A 268 -49.60 54.31 -21.35
C LYS A 268 -50.77 54.92 -22.12
N ARG A 269 -52.00 54.79 -21.60
CA ARG A 269 -53.21 55.35 -22.20
C ARG A 269 -53.28 56.89 -22.11
N ASN A 270 -52.81 57.49 -21.01
CA ASN A 270 -52.72 58.96 -20.93
C ASN A 270 -51.62 59.52 -21.84
N LYS A 271 -50.44 58.86 -21.88
CA LYS A 271 -49.35 59.26 -22.77
C LYS A 271 -49.73 59.22 -24.27
N SER A 272 -50.64 58.32 -24.66
CA SER A 272 -51.15 58.27 -26.04
C SER A 272 -52.14 59.40 -26.37
N LYS A 273 -52.88 59.92 -25.38
CA LYS A 273 -53.84 61.02 -25.56
C LYS A 273 -53.18 62.39 -25.60
N ASP A 274 -52.02 62.54 -24.96
CA ASP A 274 -51.24 63.78 -25.00
C ASP A 274 -50.49 63.96 -26.33
N VAL A 275 -50.21 62.86 -27.05
CA VAL A 275 -49.60 62.88 -28.39
C VAL A 275 -50.61 63.26 -29.48
N GLU A 276 -51.90 62.98 -29.27
CA GLU A 276 -52.98 63.27 -30.24
C GLU A 276 -53.53 64.70 -30.14
N LYS A 277 -53.19 65.45 -29.07
CA LYS A 277 -53.58 66.86 -28.88
C LYS A 277 -52.47 67.88 -29.18
N GLY A 278 -51.31 67.42 -29.64
CA GLY A 278 -50.11 68.24 -29.89
C GLY A 278 -49.75 68.42 -31.36
N THR A 279 -50.63 68.07 -32.29
CA THR A 279 -50.49 68.25 -33.75
C THR A 279 -51.73 68.88 -34.33
#